data_AF-A0A1Y3EIQ2-F1
#
_entry.id   AF-A0A1Y3EIQ2-F1
#
_cell.length_a   1.000
_cell.length_b   1.000
_cell.length_c   1.000
_cell.angle_alpha   90.00
_cell.angle_beta   90.00
_cell.angle_gamma   90.00
#
_symmetry.space_group_name_H-M   'P 1'
#
loop_
_entity.id
_entity.type
_entity.pdbx_description
1 polymer ?
#
loop_
_entity_poly.entity_id
_entity_poly.type
_entity_poly.pdbx_seq_one_letter_code
_entity_poly.pdbx_strand_id
1 'polypeptide(L)' 'MVSFFLKSVPASCLRCLRKKHTLPDLPYDFGALEPYISAEIMRLHHQKHHATYVNN' A
#
# COMPACT_ATOMS: atom_id res chain seq x y z
N MET A 1 14.72 -51.33 -5.03
CA MET A 1 14.81 -50.87 -3.63
C MET A 1 15.04 -49.36 -3.67
N VAL A 2 13.94 -48.62 -3.52
CA VAL A 2 13.83 -47.16 -3.62
C VAL A 2 14.45 -46.51 -2.39
N SER A 3 15.22 -45.43 -2.55
CA SER A 3 15.32 -44.35 -1.54
C SER A 3 16.04 -43.14 -2.15
N PHE A 4 15.23 -42.32 -2.81
CA PHE A 4 15.52 -40.92 -3.11
C PHE A 4 15.58 -40.15 -1.78
N PHE A 5 16.72 -39.53 -1.51
CA PHE A 5 16.91 -38.63 -0.37
C PHE A 5 16.04 -37.38 -0.58
N LEU A 6 14.84 -37.36 0.03
CA LEU A 6 13.94 -36.21 0.02
C LEU A 6 14.64 -35.02 0.70
N LYS A 7 15.05 -34.04 -0.11
CA LYS A 7 15.34 -32.69 0.38
C LYS A 7 14.06 -32.13 1.01
N SER A 8 14.08 -32.00 2.34
CA SER A 8 13.02 -31.37 3.12
C SER A 8 12.95 -29.87 2.80
N VAL A 9 12.13 -29.50 1.81
CA VAL A 9 11.64 -28.13 1.65
C VAL A 9 10.46 -27.98 2.63
N PRO A 10 10.52 -27.06 3.61
CA PRO A 10 9.42 -26.89 4.54
C PRO A 10 8.17 -26.47 3.76
N ALA A 11 7.09 -27.23 3.98
CA ALA A 11 5.76 -27.01 3.43
C ALA A 11 5.07 -25.79 4.06
N SER A 12 5.73 -24.64 4.16
CA SER A 12 5.04 -23.35 4.30
C SER A 12 4.61 -22.89 2.91
N CYS A 13 3.69 -23.69 2.37
CA CYS A 13 2.82 -23.40 1.25
C CYS A 13 2.44 -21.90 1.26
N LEU A 14 2.70 -21.24 0.13
CA LEU A 14 2.37 -19.86 -0.20
C LEU A 14 1.14 -19.36 0.56
N ARG A 15 1.37 -18.68 1.67
CA ARG A 15 0.40 -17.77 2.24
C ARG A 15 0.11 -16.75 1.14
N CYS A 16 -1.16 -16.59 0.75
CA CYS A 16 -1.60 -15.58 -0.20
C CYS A 16 -0.88 -14.26 0.13
N LEU A 17 0.06 -13.84 -0.72
CA LEU A 17 0.83 -12.62 -0.50
C LEU A 17 -0.14 -11.46 -0.70
N ARG A 18 -0.76 -10.99 0.38
CA ARG A 18 -1.59 -9.78 0.34
C ARG A 18 -0.66 -8.61 0.00
N LYS A 19 -0.75 -8.11 -1.23
CA LYS A 19 -0.08 -6.87 -1.61
C LYS A 19 -0.62 -5.75 -0.72
N LYS A 20 0.28 -5.03 -0.04
CA LYS A 20 -0.11 -3.83 0.70
C LYS A 20 -0.59 -2.80 -0.32
N HIS A 21 -1.78 -2.24 -0.11
CA HIS A 21 -2.19 -1.06 -0.84
C HIS A 21 -1.31 0.12 -0.37
N THR A 22 -0.96 1.01 -1.30
CA THR A 22 -0.07 2.14 -1.04
C THR A 22 -0.79 3.43 -1.37
N LEU A 23 -0.49 4.48 -0.60
CA LEU A 23 -1.00 5.82 -0.86
C LEU A 23 -0.21 6.42 -2.03
N PRO A 24 -0.83 6.74 -3.18
CA PRO A 24 -0.13 7.39 -4.27
C PRO A 24 0.16 8.86 -3.94
N ASP A 25 1.28 9.34 -4.45
CA ASP A 25 1.62 10.76 -4.37
C ASP A 25 0.76 11.59 -5.33
N LEU A 26 0.51 12.83 -4.94
CA LEU A 26 -0.22 13.78 -5.77
C LEU A 26 0.66 14.23 -6.95
N PRO A 27 0.13 14.31 -8.18
CA PRO A 27 0.90 14.78 -9.34
C PRO A 27 1.06 16.30 -9.38
N TYR A 28 0.57 17.01 -8.36
CA TYR A 28 0.60 18.47 -8.25
C TYR A 28 0.78 18.89 -6.79
N ASP A 29 1.25 20.13 -6.58
CA ASP A 29 1.41 20.69 -5.25
C ASP A 29 0.06 20.93 -4.56
N PHE A 30 0.05 20.85 -3.22
CA PHE A 30 -1.17 21.03 -2.42
C PHE A 30 -1.91 22.35 -2.70
N GLY A 31 -1.21 23.41 -3.11
CA GLY A 31 -1.78 24.72 -3.42
C GLY A 31 -2.09 24.96 -4.91
N ALA A 32 -1.87 23.98 -5.79
CA ALA A 32 -2.08 24.15 -7.24
C ALA A 32 -3.55 24.41 -7.63
N LEU A 33 -4.48 24.19 -6.70
CA LEU A 33 -5.93 24.33 -6.90
C LEU A 33 -6.51 25.59 -6.25
N GLU A 34 -5.67 26.47 -5.71
CA GLU A 34 -6.10 27.77 -5.18
C GLU A 34 -6.57 28.70 -6.32
N PRO A 35 -7.57 29.57 -6.09
CA PRO A 35 -8.29 29.84 -4.84
C PRO A 35 -9.51 28.93 -4.61
N TYR A 36 -9.72 27.93 -5.46
CA TYR A 36 -10.93 27.10 -5.44
C TYR A 36 -10.91 26.06 -4.32
N ILE A 37 -9.73 25.51 -4.02
CA ILE A 37 -9.55 24.51 -2.97
C ILE A 37 -8.34 24.90 -2.14
N SER A 38 -8.54 24.98 -0.83
CA SER A 38 -7.48 25.41 0.07
C SER A 38 -6.36 24.35 0.20
N ALA A 39 -5.11 24.81 0.19
CA ALA A 39 -3.95 23.94 0.31
C ALA A 39 -3.93 23.15 1.63
N GLU A 40 -4.47 23.73 2.70
CA GLU A 40 -4.60 23.07 4.00
C GLU A 40 -5.55 21.88 3.94
N ILE A 41 -6.70 22.04 3.29
CA ILE A 41 -7.68 20.97 3.14
C ILE A 41 -7.12 19.85 2.27
N MET A 42 -6.41 20.17 1.19
CA MET A 42 -5.73 19.16 0.37
C MET A 42 -4.72 18.34 1.18
N ARG A 43 -3.98 18.99 2.08
CA ARG A 43 -3.03 18.30 2.98
C ARG A 43 -3.75 17.36 3.94
N LEU A 44 -4.79 17.84 4.61
CA LEU A 44 -5.58 17.03 5.55
C LEU A 44 -6.27 15.86 4.84
N HIS A 45 -6.83 16.10 3.66
CA HIS A 45 -7.51 15.11 2.84
C HIS A 45 -6.56 13.96 2.45
N HIS A 46 -5.39 14.29 1.89
CA HIS A 46 -4.43 13.28 1.47
C HIS A 46 -3.78 12.56 2.66
N GLN A 47 -3.29 13.30 3.65
CA GLN A 47 -2.49 12.72 4.73
C GLN A 47 -3.30 11.99 5.80
N LYS A 48 -4.55 12.41 6.06
CA LYS A 48 -5.39 11.79 7.09
C LYS A 48 -6.46 10.89 6.48
N HIS A 49 -7.31 11.44 5.62
CA HIS A 49 -8.46 10.71 5.10
C HIS A 49 -8.04 9.58 4.16
N HIS A 50 -7.26 9.86 3.12
CA HIS A 50 -6.78 8.82 2.20
C HIS A 50 -5.85 7.81 2.88
N ALA A 51 -4.93 8.28 3.74
CA ALA A 51 -4.06 7.37 4.51
C ALA A 51 -4.85 6.39 5.39
N THR A 52 -5.97 6.83 5.98
CA THR A 52 -6.85 5.94 6.77
C THR A 52 -7.44 4.82 5.91
N TYR A 53 -7.89 5.11 4.69
CA TYR A 53 -8.42 4.07 3.80
C TYR A 53 -7.36 3.04 3.36
N VAL A 54 -6.11 3.46 3.23
CA VAL A 54 -5.01 2.57 2.81
C VAL A 54 -4.51 1.66 3.94
N ASN A 55 -4.58 2.13 5.19
CA ASN A 55 -4.01 1.43 6.34
C ASN A 55 -4.93 0.40 7.01
N ASN A 56 -6.21 0.31 6.62
CA ASN A 56 -7.21 -0.64 7.14
C ASN A 56 -7.25 -1.94 6.29
#